data_AF-A0A8T0G6W9-F1
#
_entry.id   AF-A0A8T0G6W9-F1
#
_cell.length_a   1.000
_cell.length_b   1.000
_cell.length_c   1.000
_cell.angle_alpha   90.00
_cell.angle_beta   90.00
_cell.angle_gamma   90.00
#
_symmetry.space_group_name_H-M   'P 1'
#
loop_
_entity.id
_entity.type
_entity.pdbx_description
1 polymer ?
#
loop_
_entity_poly.entity_id
_entity_poly.type
_entity_poly.pdbx_seq_one_letter_code
_entity_poly.pdbx_strand_id
1 'polypeptide(L)'
;MAVTQRLLKLDYFKETFSFDDFFESLVGAISPFSATEANGDNLLEDGVDGAVVSTLQFPEAPKFQPLFKETRKALGDLCFQVDARLDKLRKDVVMYEKEQKQTFEQLQDGVEALTESFDRLDSRVASVGHTAAKIGDHLQSSDSQKTTAKETIDLVRYMMYFNESPTYVGEEPPLFSDDDRVSEATAVAQKLRAIAEDCILTGAAGEQRRASVYANGHLDVAAKNLQAYCNELENRLLGQFDAASQKGDLWTMGDRAKILSQFNKGSSVMQRYVASRPMFMDVEVMNKDTRTVLGVEGGILHVDNVLRGLMSVYKEIAESVQAEAKTVAAVFPSPASVMSILVQVSSYQLINA
;
A
#
# COMPACT_ATOMS: atom_id res chain seq x y z
N MET A 1 -47.53 25.94 -23.05
CA MET A 1 -48.94 25.58 -22.76
C MET A 1 -49.68 26.86 -22.37
N ALA A 2 -50.48 27.40 -23.29
CA ALA A 2 -51.30 28.58 -23.04
C ALA A 2 -52.61 28.12 -22.38
N VAL A 3 -52.70 28.22 -21.06
CA VAL A 3 -53.97 28.05 -20.36
C VAL A 3 -54.73 29.38 -20.49
N THR A 4 -55.66 29.42 -21.44
CA THR A 4 -56.69 30.46 -21.54
C THR A 4 -57.57 30.41 -20.29
N GLN A 5 -57.14 31.06 -19.21
CA GLN A 5 -58.01 31.43 -18.10
C GLN A 5 -58.89 32.58 -18.59
N ARG A 6 -60.07 32.25 -19.12
CA ARG A 6 -61.21 33.16 -19.05
C ARG A 6 -61.60 33.30 -17.58
N LEU A 7 -60.84 34.10 -16.84
CA LEU A 7 -61.26 34.67 -15.57
C LEU A 7 -62.59 35.39 -15.84
N LEU A 8 -63.65 35.00 -15.14
CA LEU A 8 -64.89 35.75 -15.03
C LEU A 8 -64.53 37.13 -14.46
N LYS A 9 -64.16 38.08 -15.33
CA LYS A 9 -63.96 39.46 -14.95
C LYS A 9 -65.31 40.00 -14.49
N LEU A 10 -65.37 40.48 -13.25
CA LEU A 10 -66.55 41.14 -12.68
C LEU A 10 -67.05 42.30 -13.54
N ASP A 11 -66.17 42.88 -14.38
CA ASP A 11 -66.53 43.94 -15.33
C ASP A 11 -67.56 43.49 -16.37
N TYR A 12 -67.59 42.20 -16.74
CA TYR A 12 -68.66 41.67 -17.61
C TYR A 12 -70.04 41.70 -16.94
N PHE A 13 -70.10 41.64 -15.61
CA PHE A 13 -71.34 41.73 -14.84
C PHE A 13 -71.75 43.18 -14.58
N LYS A 14 -70.82 44.14 -14.59
CA LYS A 14 -71.13 45.54 -14.29
C LYS A 14 -71.76 46.30 -15.46
N GLU A 15 -71.40 46.00 -16.70
CA GLU A 15 -71.87 46.82 -17.85
C GLU A 15 -73.20 46.37 -18.46
N THR A 16 -73.64 45.12 -18.25
CA THR A 16 -74.86 44.60 -18.92
C THR A 16 -75.87 43.93 -18.01
N PHE A 17 -75.56 43.73 -16.72
CA PHE A 17 -76.41 42.97 -15.81
C PHE A 17 -76.82 43.80 -14.59
N SER A 18 -77.97 44.47 -14.68
CA SER A 18 -78.67 45.01 -13.52
C SER A 18 -79.43 43.86 -12.83
N PHE A 19 -79.04 43.53 -11.60
CA PHE A 19 -79.74 42.54 -10.81
C PHE A 19 -81.16 42.98 -10.49
N ASP A 20 -81.39 44.28 -10.26
CA ASP A 20 -82.74 44.78 -9.97
C ASP A 20 -83.62 44.61 -11.24
N ASP A 21 -83.10 44.85 -12.45
CA ASP A 21 -83.83 44.61 -13.71
C ASP A 21 -84.05 43.11 -13.99
N PHE A 22 -83.04 42.27 -13.71
CA PHE A 22 -83.17 40.82 -13.86
C PHE A 22 -84.11 40.21 -12.82
N PHE A 23 -84.09 40.70 -11.58
CA PHE A 23 -84.95 40.23 -10.50
C PHE A 23 -86.38 40.73 -10.69
N GLU A 24 -86.58 41.97 -11.15
CA GLU A 24 -87.89 42.47 -11.58
C GLU A 24 -88.41 41.72 -12.82
N SER A 25 -87.55 41.42 -13.80
CA SER A 25 -87.92 40.61 -14.96
C SER A 25 -88.24 39.16 -14.59
N LEU A 26 -87.49 38.55 -13.67
CA LEU A 26 -87.75 37.21 -13.16
C LEU A 26 -89.07 37.17 -12.37
N VAL A 27 -89.32 38.15 -11.50
CA VAL A 27 -90.56 38.27 -10.72
C VAL A 27 -91.75 38.60 -11.64
N GLY A 28 -91.54 39.41 -12.68
CA GLY A 28 -92.55 39.74 -13.68
C GLY A 28 -92.87 38.60 -14.65
N ALA A 29 -91.87 37.82 -15.06
CA ALA A 29 -92.02 36.68 -15.99
C ALA A 29 -92.70 35.46 -15.35
N ILE A 30 -92.76 35.39 -14.01
CA ILE A 30 -93.50 34.34 -13.28
C ILE A 30 -95.01 34.67 -13.20
N SER A 31 -95.44 35.84 -13.67
CA SER A 31 -96.86 36.20 -13.82
C SER A 31 -97.46 35.53 -15.08
N PRO A 32 -98.60 34.82 -15.01
CA PRO A 32 -99.09 34.06 -16.14
C PRO A 32 -99.63 34.98 -17.25
N PHE A 33 -98.93 34.94 -18.38
CA PHE A 33 -99.42 34.94 -19.76
C PHE A 33 -100.90 35.34 -19.96
N SER A 34 -101.15 36.54 -20.51
CA SER A 34 -102.31 36.77 -21.37
C SER A 34 -101.83 37.29 -22.72
N ALA A 35 -101.74 36.36 -23.67
CA ALA A 35 -101.72 36.68 -25.08
C ALA A 35 -103.15 37.05 -25.47
N THR A 36 -103.38 38.27 -25.95
CA THR A 36 -104.39 38.47 -27.01
C THR A 36 -104.02 39.68 -27.86
N GLU A 37 -103.78 39.40 -29.14
CA GLU A 37 -103.63 40.36 -30.22
C GLU A 37 -105.00 40.94 -30.64
N ALA A 38 -104.93 42.10 -31.31
CA ALA A 38 -105.84 42.62 -32.35
C ALA A 38 -107.08 43.47 -31.96
N ASN A 39 -106.98 44.75 -32.40
CA ASN A 39 -107.98 45.59 -33.10
C ASN A 39 -109.36 45.93 -32.49
N GLY A 40 -109.59 47.25 -32.37
CA GLY A 40 -110.79 47.91 -32.92
C GLY A 40 -111.88 48.36 -31.93
N ASP A 41 -111.86 49.66 -31.59
CA ASP A 41 -112.97 50.56 -31.25
C ASP A 41 -114.06 50.14 -30.23
N ASN A 42 -113.99 50.68 -29.00
CA ASN A 42 -114.77 51.87 -28.55
C ASN A 42 -114.85 51.98 -27.01
N LEU A 43 -114.09 52.97 -26.50
CA LEU A 43 -114.39 53.97 -25.46
C LEU A 43 -115.44 53.74 -24.33
N LEU A 44 -114.90 53.86 -23.10
CA LEU A 44 -115.39 54.40 -21.81
C LEU A 44 -115.80 53.44 -20.67
N GLU A 45 -114.99 53.53 -19.60
CA GLU A 45 -115.25 53.51 -18.13
C GLU A 45 -116.39 52.61 -17.60
N ASP A 46 -116.21 51.81 -16.54
CA ASP A 46 -115.76 52.19 -15.20
C ASP A 46 -115.65 50.93 -14.31
N GLY A 47 -114.85 51.02 -13.23
CA GLY A 47 -115.20 50.35 -11.98
C GLY A 47 -114.60 48.97 -11.72
N VAL A 48 -113.37 48.99 -11.19
CA VAL A 48 -112.59 47.91 -10.56
C VAL A 48 -113.31 47.35 -9.32
N ASP A 49 -113.21 46.03 -9.08
CA ASP A 49 -112.74 45.51 -7.78
C ASP A 49 -112.40 44.01 -7.80
N GLY A 50 -111.11 43.79 -8.07
CA GLY A 50 -110.16 43.01 -7.27
C GLY A 50 -110.68 41.93 -6.32
N ALA A 51 -110.68 40.67 -6.78
CA ALA A 51 -110.79 39.53 -5.86
C ALA A 51 -110.11 38.22 -6.29
N VAL A 52 -109.30 38.17 -7.38
CA VAL A 52 -108.85 36.86 -7.91
C VAL A 52 -107.33 36.71 -8.13
N VAL A 53 -106.49 37.67 -7.74
CA VAL A 53 -105.02 37.56 -7.90
C VAL A 53 -104.31 37.41 -6.55
N SER A 54 -104.67 36.38 -5.77
CA SER A 54 -104.09 36.17 -4.44
C SER A 54 -103.43 34.80 -4.24
N THR A 55 -102.90 34.12 -5.27
CA THR A 55 -102.43 32.73 -5.02
C THR A 55 -101.05 32.33 -5.52
N LEU A 56 -100.26 33.12 -6.27
CA LEU A 56 -98.87 32.70 -6.58
C LEU A 56 -97.87 33.85 -6.68
N GLN A 57 -98.00 34.83 -5.79
CA GLN A 57 -96.91 35.77 -5.51
C GLN A 57 -95.93 35.03 -4.60
N PHE A 58 -94.66 34.85 -4.98
CA PHE A 58 -93.65 34.22 -4.11
C PHE A 58 -93.37 35.21 -2.95
N PRO A 59 -94.06 35.13 -1.80
CA PRO A 59 -94.10 36.22 -0.81
C PRO A 59 -92.75 36.35 -0.08
N GLU A 60 -91.91 35.33 -0.25
CA GLU A 60 -90.59 35.17 0.34
C GLU A 60 -89.47 35.79 -0.52
N ALA A 61 -89.70 36.05 -1.81
CA ALA A 61 -88.73 36.68 -2.73
C ALA A 61 -88.13 38.01 -2.22
N PRO A 62 -88.92 38.97 -1.66
CA PRO A 62 -88.35 40.19 -1.09
C PRO A 62 -87.49 39.94 0.16
N LYS A 63 -87.65 38.79 0.85
CA LYS A 63 -86.81 38.43 2.00
C LYS A 63 -85.41 37.94 1.56
N PHE A 64 -85.28 37.42 0.35
CA PHE A 64 -83.99 36.94 -0.19
C PHE A 64 -83.16 38.04 -0.87
N GLN A 65 -83.77 39.14 -1.33
CA GLN A 65 -83.05 40.27 -1.93
C GLN A 65 -81.94 40.87 -1.04
N PRO A 66 -82.14 41.13 0.27
CA PRO A 66 -81.05 41.60 1.13
C PRO A 66 -79.95 40.55 1.29
N LEU A 67 -80.30 39.26 1.37
CA LEU A 67 -79.33 38.15 1.46
C LEU A 67 -78.47 38.05 0.20
N PHE A 68 -79.06 38.20 -0.99
CA PHE A 68 -78.30 38.24 -2.25
C PHE A 68 -77.44 39.50 -2.38
N LYS A 69 -77.95 40.67 -1.94
CA LYS A 69 -77.17 41.92 -1.90
C LYS A 69 -75.98 41.81 -0.95
N GLU A 70 -76.17 41.20 0.21
CA GLU A 70 -75.11 40.91 1.19
C GLU A 70 -74.11 39.88 0.65
N THR A 71 -74.57 38.77 0.08
CA THR A 71 -73.71 37.73 -0.51
C THR A 71 -72.87 38.28 -1.67
N ARG A 72 -73.44 39.15 -2.51
CA ARG A 72 -72.70 39.82 -3.59
C ARG A 72 -71.63 40.76 -3.05
N LYS A 73 -71.94 41.51 -2.00
CA LYS A 73 -70.96 42.38 -1.33
C LYS A 73 -69.83 41.55 -0.73
N ALA A 74 -70.17 40.49 0.00
CA ALA A 74 -69.19 39.56 0.56
C ALA A 74 -68.33 38.89 -0.54
N LEU A 75 -68.91 38.53 -1.68
CA LEU A 75 -68.18 37.98 -2.82
C LEU A 75 -67.25 39.02 -3.45
N GLY A 76 -67.69 40.28 -3.59
CA GLY A 76 -66.86 41.38 -4.08
C GLY A 76 -65.69 41.68 -3.13
N ASP A 77 -65.95 41.71 -1.82
CA ASP A 77 -64.93 41.90 -0.80
C ASP A 77 -63.93 40.72 -0.77
N LEU A 78 -64.40 39.49 -0.97
CA LEU A 78 -63.56 38.31 -1.09
C LEU A 78 -62.70 38.34 -2.36
N CYS A 79 -63.27 38.70 -3.51
CA CYS A 79 -62.51 38.89 -4.75
C CYS A 79 -61.42 39.94 -4.56
N PHE A 80 -61.74 41.08 -3.94
CA PHE A 80 -60.75 42.12 -3.65
C PHE A 80 -59.64 41.63 -2.71
N GLN A 81 -59.98 40.85 -1.68
CA GLN A 81 -58.98 40.24 -0.79
C GLN A 81 -58.10 39.23 -1.51
N VAL A 82 -58.67 38.42 -2.41
CA VAL A 82 -57.92 37.45 -3.22
C VAL A 82 -56.99 38.18 -4.19
N ASP A 83 -57.46 39.22 -4.86
CA ASP A 83 -56.64 40.03 -5.78
C ASP A 83 -55.51 40.73 -5.03
N ALA A 84 -55.78 41.32 -3.86
CA ALA A 84 -54.76 41.93 -3.02
C ALA A 84 -53.71 40.92 -2.53
N ARG A 85 -54.13 39.69 -2.19
CA ARG A 85 -53.22 38.59 -1.81
C ARG A 85 -52.41 38.10 -3.01
N LEU A 86 -53.01 37.99 -4.20
CA LEU A 86 -52.33 37.60 -5.42
C LEU A 86 -51.28 38.65 -5.82
N ASP A 87 -51.60 39.93 -5.73
CA ASP A 87 -50.66 41.02 -6.02
C ASP A 87 -49.50 41.06 -5.02
N LYS A 88 -49.79 40.84 -3.74
CA LYS A 88 -48.74 40.73 -2.72
C LYS A 88 -47.84 39.54 -3.00
N LEU A 89 -48.40 38.35 -3.20
CA LEU A 89 -47.64 37.14 -3.46
C LEU A 89 -46.80 37.27 -4.74
N ARG A 90 -47.37 37.88 -5.79
CA ARG A 90 -46.64 38.19 -7.03
C ARG A 90 -45.44 39.10 -6.76
N LYS A 91 -45.59 40.17 -5.97
CA LYS A 91 -44.48 41.06 -5.61
C LYS A 91 -43.43 40.34 -4.79
N ASP A 92 -43.84 39.56 -3.80
CA ASP A 92 -42.95 38.80 -2.94
C ASP A 92 -42.14 37.78 -3.77
N VAL A 93 -42.78 37.06 -4.70
CA VAL A 93 -42.10 36.13 -5.62
C VAL A 93 -41.06 36.84 -6.49
N VAL A 94 -41.40 37.98 -7.10
CA VAL A 94 -40.43 38.73 -7.93
C VAL A 94 -39.25 39.23 -7.11
N MET A 95 -39.49 39.67 -5.87
CA MET A 95 -38.43 40.08 -4.95
C MET A 95 -37.54 38.89 -4.56
N TYR A 96 -38.13 37.76 -4.18
CA TYR A 96 -37.38 36.54 -3.86
C TYR A 96 -36.60 36.00 -5.06
N GLU A 97 -37.16 36.00 -6.27
CA GLU A 97 -36.47 35.60 -7.49
C GLU A 97 -35.27 36.51 -7.77
N LYS A 98 -35.42 37.82 -7.54
CA LYS A 98 -34.31 38.78 -7.72
C LYS A 98 -33.20 38.57 -6.70
N GLU A 99 -33.55 38.42 -5.42
CA GLU A 99 -32.59 38.14 -4.35
C GLU A 99 -31.86 36.82 -4.59
N GLN A 100 -32.61 35.76 -4.92
CA GLN A 100 -32.04 34.46 -5.23
C GLN A 100 -31.09 34.54 -6.43
N LYS A 101 -31.48 35.21 -7.51
CA LYS A 101 -30.61 35.40 -8.67
C LYS A 101 -29.32 36.13 -8.30
N GLN A 102 -29.40 37.20 -7.51
CA GLN A 102 -28.23 37.96 -7.08
C GLN A 102 -27.29 37.12 -6.19
N THR A 103 -27.85 36.33 -5.26
CA THR A 103 -27.03 35.43 -4.43
C THR A 103 -26.39 34.32 -5.27
N PHE A 104 -27.08 33.83 -6.30
CA PHE A 104 -26.54 32.82 -7.20
C PHE A 104 -25.40 33.38 -8.06
N GLU A 105 -25.53 34.60 -8.58
CA GLU A 105 -24.46 35.29 -9.31
C GLU A 105 -23.22 35.49 -8.42
N GLN A 106 -23.40 35.99 -7.19
CA GLN A 106 -22.29 36.12 -6.24
C GLN A 106 -21.62 34.79 -5.89
N LEU A 107 -22.42 33.72 -5.74
CA LEU A 107 -21.88 32.39 -5.48
C LEU A 107 -21.13 31.84 -6.69
N GLN A 108 -21.65 32.05 -7.90
CA GLN A 108 -20.99 31.64 -9.14
C GLN A 108 -19.64 32.34 -9.30
N ASP A 109 -19.61 33.67 -9.12
CA ASP A 109 -18.37 34.45 -9.16
C ASP A 109 -17.36 33.97 -8.10
N GLY A 110 -17.84 33.66 -6.89
CA GLY A 110 -17.03 33.11 -5.81
C GLY A 110 -16.45 31.73 -6.13
N VAL A 111 -17.23 30.85 -6.77
CA VAL A 111 -16.79 29.52 -7.21
C VAL A 111 -15.77 29.62 -8.34
N GLU A 112 -15.96 30.53 -9.28
CA GLU A 112 -15.00 30.77 -10.36
C GLU A 112 -13.66 31.29 -9.81
N ALA A 113 -13.70 32.26 -8.90
CA ALA A 113 -12.50 32.77 -8.22
C ALA A 113 -11.80 31.68 -7.36
N LEU A 114 -12.58 30.81 -6.71
CA LEU A 114 -12.04 29.68 -5.96
C LEU A 114 -11.37 28.66 -6.89
N THR A 115 -11.97 28.38 -8.04
CA THR A 115 -11.42 27.46 -9.04
C THR A 115 -10.11 28.00 -9.59
N GLU A 116 -10.05 29.29 -9.94
CA GLU A 116 -8.79 29.93 -10.38
C GLU A 116 -7.72 29.88 -9.28
N SER A 117 -8.11 30.05 -8.02
CA SER A 117 -7.20 29.93 -6.88
C SER A 117 -6.67 28.50 -6.72
N PHE A 118 -7.50 27.49 -6.97
CA PHE A 118 -7.09 26.08 -6.96
C PHE A 118 -6.13 25.76 -8.12
N ASP A 119 -6.38 26.26 -9.32
CA ASP A 119 -5.46 26.04 -10.46
C ASP A 119 -4.08 26.67 -10.21
N ARG A 120 -4.07 27.87 -9.60
CA ARG A 120 -2.83 28.53 -9.16
C ARG A 120 -2.14 27.76 -8.05
N LEU A 121 -2.89 27.23 -7.08
CA LEU A 121 -2.36 26.41 -6.00
C LEU A 121 -1.77 25.12 -6.56
N ASP A 122 -2.48 24.43 -7.45
CA ASP A 122 -2.03 23.18 -8.07
C ASP A 122 -0.75 23.39 -8.87
N SER A 123 -0.69 24.48 -9.66
CA SER A 123 0.54 24.88 -10.37
C SER A 123 1.72 25.11 -9.42
N ARG A 124 1.48 25.74 -8.26
CA ARG A 124 2.51 25.95 -7.24
C ARG A 124 2.89 24.65 -6.55
N VAL A 125 1.93 23.80 -6.22
CA VAL A 125 2.15 22.50 -5.60
C VAL A 125 2.96 21.60 -6.53
N ALA A 126 2.66 21.58 -7.83
CA ALA A 126 3.42 20.87 -8.84
C ALA A 126 4.87 21.39 -8.93
N SER A 127 5.07 22.72 -8.95
CA SER A 127 6.40 23.33 -8.98
C SER A 127 7.23 23.02 -7.73
N VAL A 128 6.61 23.11 -6.55
CA VAL A 128 7.24 22.74 -5.27
C VAL A 128 7.51 21.24 -5.24
N GLY A 129 6.60 20.40 -5.74
CA GLY A 129 6.77 18.95 -5.84
C GLY A 129 7.96 18.58 -6.71
N HIS A 130 8.10 19.20 -7.87
CA HIS A 130 9.27 18.99 -8.74
C HIS A 130 10.57 19.46 -8.07
N THR A 131 10.54 20.60 -7.38
CA THR A 131 11.71 21.11 -6.66
C THR A 131 12.10 20.19 -5.49
N ALA A 132 11.11 19.71 -4.74
CA ALA A 132 11.31 18.77 -3.64
C ALA A 132 11.88 17.43 -4.14
N ALA A 133 11.38 16.91 -5.26
CA ALA A 133 11.93 15.71 -5.89
C ALA A 133 13.40 15.90 -6.28
N LYS A 134 13.71 17.01 -6.96
CA LYS A 134 15.09 17.34 -7.35
C LYS A 134 16.04 17.47 -6.16
N ILE A 135 15.59 18.12 -5.07
CA ILE A 135 16.38 18.22 -3.83
C ILE A 135 16.56 16.83 -3.20
N GLY A 136 15.52 16.00 -3.21
CA GLY A 136 15.58 14.61 -2.77
C GLY A 136 16.64 13.81 -3.51
N ASP A 137 16.64 13.88 -4.85
CA ASP A 137 17.63 13.20 -5.70
C ASP A 137 19.06 13.68 -5.42
N HIS A 138 19.26 14.99 -5.29
CA HIS A 138 20.56 15.55 -4.93
C HIS A 138 21.03 15.12 -3.54
N LEU A 139 20.12 15.07 -2.57
CA LEU A 139 20.45 14.65 -1.21
C LEU A 139 20.77 13.15 -1.15
N GLN A 140 20.01 12.32 -1.85
CA GLN A 140 20.29 10.88 -1.97
C GLN A 140 21.64 10.63 -2.65
N SER A 141 21.94 11.33 -3.75
CA SER A 141 23.23 11.22 -4.41
C SER A 141 24.39 11.73 -3.54
N SER A 142 24.18 12.79 -2.76
CA SER A 142 25.20 13.31 -1.85
C SER A 142 25.44 12.35 -0.69
N ASP A 143 24.38 11.75 -0.16
CA ASP A 143 24.46 10.78 0.93
C ASP A 143 25.12 9.47 0.47
N SER A 144 24.80 8.99 -0.73
CA SER A 144 25.46 7.81 -1.31
C SER A 144 26.96 8.07 -1.55
N GLN A 145 27.33 9.26 -2.05
CA GLN A 145 28.72 9.67 -2.19
C GLN A 145 29.43 9.77 -0.84
N LYS A 146 28.80 10.36 0.17
CA LYS A 146 29.35 10.47 1.53
C LYS A 146 29.58 9.10 2.16
N THR A 147 28.62 8.19 2.03
CA THR A 147 28.72 6.81 2.53
C THR A 147 29.86 6.08 1.83
N THR A 148 29.93 6.15 0.50
CA THR A 148 31.02 5.57 -0.30
C THR A 148 32.39 6.16 0.09
N ALA A 149 32.46 7.47 0.30
CA ALA A 149 33.69 8.15 0.72
C ALA A 149 34.13 7.70 2.11
N LYS A 150 33.19 7.56 3.06
CA LYS A 150 33.47 7.06 4.40
C LYS A 150 34.02 5.63 4.36
N GLU A 151 33.36 4.73 3.64
CA GLU A 151 33.83 3.35 3.43
C GLU A 151 35.22 3.32 2.81
N THR A 152 35.50 4.21 1.85
CA THR A 152 36.81 4.32 1.20
C THR A 152 37.88 4.81 2.17
N ILE A 153 37.57 5.81 3.01
CA ILE A 153 38.48 6.31 4.05
C ILE A 153 38.81 5.20 5.05
N ASP A 154 37.82 4.43 5.49
CA ASP A 154 38.03 3.32 6.40
C ASP A 154 38.90 2.23 5.74
N LEU A 155 38.65 1.91 4.47
CA LEU A 155 39.45 0.96 3.70
C LEU A 155 40.90 1.41 3.53
N VAL A 156 41.13 2.70 3.22
CA VAL A 156 42.48 3.27 3.13
C VAL A 156 43.17 3.21 4.48
N ARG A 157 42.47 3.53 5.58
CA ARG A 157 43.02 3.43 6.94
C ARG A 157 43.44 2.01 7.27
N TYR A 158 42.59 1.01 6.96
CA TYR A 158 42.93 -0.39 7.17
C TYR A 158 44.09 -0.85 6.28
N MET A 159 44.11 -0.42 5.02
CA MET A 159 45.23 -0.73 4.12
C MET A 159 46.55 -0.14 4.63
N MET A 160 46.54 1.09 5.16
CA MET A 160 47.71 1.70 5.80
C MET A 160 48.16 0.90 7.02
N TYR A 161 47.24 0.50 7.89
CA TYR A 161 47.54 -0.35 9.06
C TYR A 161 48.23 -1.66 8.66
N PHE A 162 47.72 -2.38 7.66
CA PHE A 162 48.35 -3.62 7.20
C PHE A 162 49.67 -3.41 6.44
N ASN A 163 49.91 -2.20 5.92
CA ASN A 163 51.12 -1.84 5.20
C ASN A 163 52.27 -1.36 6.11
N GLU A 164 51.99 -1.09 7.39
CA GLU A 164 53.01 -0.69 8.36
C GLU A 164 53.77 -1.92 8.89
N SER A 165 55.11 -1.79 8.93
CA SER A 165 56.06 -2.79 9.44
C SER A 165 55.80 -3.08 10.94
N PRO A 166 56.24 -4.25 11.47
CA PRO A 166 55.76 -4.84 12.74
C PRO A 166 56.12 -4.08 14.04
N THR A 167 56.67 -2.87 13.94
CA THR A 167 57.11 -2.04 15.07
C THR A 167 56.18 -0.87 15.38
N TYR A 168 55.15 -0.60 14.58
CA TYR A 168 54.16 0.42 14.88
C TYR A 168 52.82 -0.23 15.28
N VAL A 169 52.57 -0.25 16.58
CA VAL A 169 51.27 -0.63 17.17
C VAL A 169 50.40 0.62 17.13
N GLY A 170 49.87 0.93 15.94
CA GLY A 170 48.61 1.67 15.89
C GLY A 170 47.54 0.86 16.65
N GLU A 171 46.59 1.55 17.29
CA GLU A 171 45.46 0.90 17.95
C GLU A 171 44.78 -0.03 16.93
N GLU A 172 44.79 -1.34 17.19
CA GLU A 172 44.19 -2.33 16.29
C GLU A 172 42.74 -1.91 16.06
N PRO A 173 42.30 -1.76 14.79
CA PRO A 173 40.92 -1.38 14.55
C PRO A 173 40.00 -2.39 15.24
N PRO A 174 39.01 -1.94 16.04
CA PRO A 174 38.18 -2.84 16.86
C PRO A 174 37.41 -3.86 16.02
N LEU A 175 37.29 -3.62 14.71
CA LEU A 175 36.74 -4.57 13.75
C LEU A 175 37.56 -5.87 13.67
N PHE A 176 38.89 -5.81 13.79
CA PHE A 176 39.77 -6.97 13.66
C PHE A 176 40.05 -7.70 14.98
N SER A 177 39.84 -7.03 16.12
CA SER A 177 39.98 -7.63 17.45
C SER A 177 38.71 -8.35 17.94
N ASP A 178 37.53 -7.96 17.44
CA ASP A 178 36.22 -8.41 17.96
C ASP A 178 35.74 -9.74 17.34
N ASP A 179 35.51 -10.73 18.20
CA ASP A 179 35.04 -12.08 17.83
C ASP A 179 33.56 -12.13 17.38
N ASP A 180 32.77 -11.10 17.68
CA ASP A 180 31.37 -10.99 17.26
C ASP A 180 31.26 -10.39 15.85
N ARG A 181 32.26 -9.63 15.42
CA ARG A 181 32.30 -8.94 14.11
C ARG A 181 33.17 -9.65 13.08
N VAL A 182 33.51 -10.92 13.32
CA VAL A 182 34.40 -11.72 12.46
C VAL A 182 33.90 -11.83 11.02
N SER A 183 32.58 -11.80 10.78
CA SER A 183 32.02 -11.80 9.43
C SER A 183 32.32 -10.51 8.66
N GLU A 184 32.22 -9.35 9.32
CA GLU A 184 32.57 -8.05 8.75
C GLU A 184 34.09 -7.94 8.57
N ALA A 185 34.87 -8.39 9.56
CA ALA A 185 36.33 -8.40 9.50
C ALA A 185 36.85 -9.25 8.33
N THR A 186 36.23 -10.41 8.11
CA THR A 186 36.50 -11.31 6.97
C THR A 186 36.25 -10.60 5.64
N ALA A 187 35.06 -10.01 5.47
CA ALA A 187 34.68 -9.34 4.22
C ALA A 187 35.61 -8.16 3.90
N VAL A 188 35.96 -7.35 4.91
CA VAL A 188 36.87 -6.21 4.75
C VAL A 188 38.30 -6.69 4.44
N ALA A 189 38.81 -7.70 5.15
CA ALA A 189 40.14 -8.25 4.90
C ALA A 189 40.27 -8.86 3.49
N GLN A 190 39.26 -9.58 3.01
CA GLN A 190 39.23 -10.11 1.64
C GLN A 190 39.17 -9.00 0.60
N LYS A 191 38.35 -7.96 0.82
CA LYS A 191 38.26 -6.79 -0.07
C LYS A 191 39.60 -6.05 -0.13
N LEU A 192 40.27 -5.87 1.01
CA LEU A 192 41.60 -5.28 1.08
C LEU A 192 42.64 -6.14 0.33
N ARG A 193 42.63 -7.46 0.52
CA ARG A 193 43.57 -8.36 -0.16
C ARG A 193 43.39 -8.30 -1.68
N ALA A 194 42.15 -8.35 -2.16
CA ALA A 194 41.86 -8.24 -3.58
C ALA A 194 42.35 -6.90 -4.17
N ILE A 195 42.17 -5.78 -3.44
CA ILE A 195 42.68 -4.46 -3.87
C ILE A 195 44.21 -4.45 -3.87
N ALA A 196 44.85 -5.04 -2.87
CA ALA A 196 46.31 -5.10 -2.79
C ALA A 196 46.90 -5.92 -3.95
N GLU A 197 46.33 -7.10 -4.23
CA GLU A 197 46.72 -7.98 -5.34
C GLU A 197 46.47 -7.34 -6.71
N ASP A 198 45.32 -6.70 -6.92
CA ASP A 198 44.99 -6.02 -8.18
C ASP A 198 45.94 -4.84 -8.47
N CYS A 199 46.31 -4.08 -7.44
CA CYS A 199 47.31 -3.01 -7.53
C CYS A 199 48.72 -3.52 -7.85
N ILE A 200 49.09 -4.71 -7.37
CA ILE A 200 50.37 -5.37 -7.71
C ILE A 200 50.38 -5.81 -9.19
N LEU A 201 49.27 -6.39 -9.67
CA LEU A 201 49.15 -6.88 -11.05
C LEU A 201 49.11 -5.73 -12.08
N THR A 202 48.38 -4.65 -11.79
CA THR A 202 48.33 -3.46 -12.65
C THR A 202 49.63 -2.65 -12.64
N GLY A 203 50.42 -2.71 -11.57
CA GLY A 203 51.77 -2.13 -11.54
C GLY A 203 52.79 -2.84 -12.44
N ALA A 204 52.57 -4.12 -12.77
CA ALA A 204 53.48 -4.93 -13.57
C ALA A 204 53.18 -4.91 -15.09
N ALA A 205 51.92 -4.67 -15.47
CA ALA A 205 51.46 -4.67 -16.86
C ALA A 205 51.28 -3.24 -17.39
N GLY A 206 52.41 -2.66 -17.84
CA GLY A 206 52.56 -1.42 -18.62
C GLY A 206 51.32 -0.58 -18.93
N GLU A 207 51.13 0.50 -18.17
CA GLU A 207 51.01 1.85 -18.73
C GLU A 207 51.12 2.86 -17.59
N GLN A 208 52.12 3.74 -17.71
CA GLN A 208 52.40 4.85 -16.79
C GLN A 208 51.28 5.91 -16.88
N ARG A 209 50.04 5.57 -16.54
CA ARG A 209 48.92 6.52 -16.44
C ARG A 209 48.72 6.89 -14.97
N ARG A 210 49.48 7.90 -14.54
CA ARG A 210 49.15 8.79 -13.42
C ARG A 210 48.80 8.09 -12.08
N ALA A 211 49.38 6.93 -11.79
CA ALA A 211 49.34 6.36 -10.45
C ALA A 211 50.46 6.99 -9.62
N SER A 212 50.04 7.61 -8.52
CA SER A 212 50.82 8.22 -7.44
C SER A 212 52.20 7.59 -7.18
N VAL A 213 53.18 8.44 -6.85
CA VAL A 213 54.62 8.22 -6.60
C VAL A 213 54.93 7.20 -5.46
N TYR A 214 53.95 6.46 -4.94
CA TYR A 214 54.08 5.53 -3.81
C TYR A 214 53.75 4.06 -4.13
N ALA A 215 53.42 3.70 -5.38
CA ALA A 215 52.85 2.38 -5.71
C ALA A 215 53.86 1.28 -6.12
N ASN A 216 55.16 1.56 -6.16
CA ASN A 216 56.15 0.58 -6.64
C ASN A 216 56.75 -0.22 -5.48
N GLY A 217 56.04 -1.27 -5.03
CA GLY A 217 56.57 -2.29 -4.13
C GLY A 217 56.11 -2.25 -2.66
N HIS A 218 55.35 -1.24 -2.23
CA HIS A 218 54.94 -1.14 -0.83
C HIS A 218 53.77 -2.09 -0.47
N LEU A 219 52.80 -2.29 -1.36
CA LEU A 219 51.57 -3.02 -1.05
C LEU A 219 51.73 -4.56 -0.98
N ASP A 220 52.89 -5.10 -1.35
CA ASP A 220 53.23 -6.51 -1.18
C ASP A 220 53.32 -6.91 0.30
N VAL A 221 53.79 -5.99 1.15
CA VAL A 221 53.82 -6.20 2.62
C VAL A 221 52.39 -6.28 3.16
N ALA A 222 51.52 -5.37 2.72
CA ALA A 222 50.10 -5.39 3.09
C ALA A 222 49.41 -6.68 2.63
N ALA A 223 49.66 -7.15 1.40
CA ALA A 223 49.10 -8.39 0.90
C ALA A 223 49.53 -9.61 1.73
N LYS A 224 50.82 -9.70 2.10
CA LYS A 224 51.36 -10.76 2.96
C LYS A 224 50.78 -10.71 4.38
N ASN A 225 50.70 -9.52 4.96
CA ASN A 225 50.14 -9.32 6.30
C ASN A 225 48.63 -9.65 6.33
N LEU A 226 47.88 -9.23 5.31
CA LEU A 226 46.47 -9.59 5.14
C LEU A 226 46.27 -11.09 4.97
N GLN A 227 47.16 -11.76 4.24
CA GLN A 227 47.12 -13.23 4.10
C GLN A 227 47.38 -13.93 5.44
N ALA A 228 48.37 -13.46 6.22
CA ALA A 228 48.66 -13.99 7.54
C ALA A 228 47.48 -13.80 8.49
N TYR A 229 46.88 -12.61 8.51
CA TYR A 229 45.68 -12.31 9.28
C TYR A 229 44.49 -13.20 8.87
N CYS A 230 44.24 -13.35 7.57
CA CYS A 230 43.18 -14.24 7.07
C CYS A 230 43.40 -15.70 7.53
N ASN A 231 44.65 -16.19 7.49
CA ASN A 231 44.97 -17.55 7.94
C ASN A 231 44.77 -17.70 9.46
N GLU A 232 45.15 -16.70 10.26
CA GLU A 232 44.92 -16.71 11.71
C GLU A 232 43.42 -16.69 12.04
N LEU A 233 42.66 -15.82 11.39
CA LEU A 233 41.22 -15.70 11.55
C LEU A 233 40.50 -17.00 11.14
N GLU A 234 40.90 -17.60 10.03
CA GLU A 234 40.40 -18.89 9.58
C GLU A 234 40.67 -19.99 10.61
N ASN A 235 41.88 -20.05 11.17
CA ASN A 235 42.22 -21.02 12.21
C ASN A 235 41.43 -20.80 13.51
N ARG A 236 41.20 -19.54 13.92
CA ARG A 236 40.35 -19.20 15.06
C ARG A 236 38.91 -19.65 14.83
N LEU A 237 38.35 -19.36 13.66
CA LEU A 237 37.00 -19.80 13.26
C LEU A 237 36.88 -21.32 13.20
N LEU A 238 37.89 -22.02 12.68
CA LEU A 238 37.94 -23.48 12.67
C LEU A 238 37.97 -24.05 14.10
N GLY A 239 38.72 -23.44 15.01
CA GLY A 239 38.73 -23.83 16.43
C GLY A 239 37.38 -23.63 17.11
N GLN A 240 36.71 -22.51 16.84
CA GLN A 240 35.36 -22.25 17.35
C GLN A 240 34.32 -23.21 16.75
N PHE A 241 34.46 -23.55 15.47
CA PHE A 241 33.62 -24.53 14.79
C PHE A 241 33.82 -25.93 15.40
N ASP A 242 35.06 -26.36 15.64
CA ASP A 242 35.36 -27.64 16.30
C ASP A 242 34.77 -27.68 17.72
N ALA A 243 34.88 -26.58 18.49
CA ALA A 243 34.31 -26.47 19.82
C ALA A 243 32.77 -26.51 19.82
N ALA A 244 32.13 -25.87 18.83
CA ALA A 244 30.68 -25.93 18.63
C ALA A 244 30.21 -27.33 18.21
N SER A 245 30.97 -28.00 17.34
CA SER A 245 30.75 -29.38 16.91
C SER A 245 30.81 -30.35 18.09
N GLN A 246 31.81 -30.21 18.98
CA GLN A 246 31.93 -31.03 20.20
C GLN A 246 30.78 -30.80 21.19
N LYS A 247 30.26 -29.55 21.28
CA LYS A 247 29.12 -29.20 22.13
C LYS A 247 27.77 -29.59 21.53
N GLY A 248 27.73 -29.96 20.24
CA GLY A 248 26.49 -30.26 19.53
C GLY A 248 25.64 -29.03 19.20
N ASP A 249 26.22 -27.82 19.23
CA ASP A 249 25.50 -26.58 18.93
C ASP A 249 25.45 -26.34 17.41
N LEU A 250 24.38 -26.79 16.79
CA LEU A 250 24.18 -26.72 15.34
C LEU A 250 24.04 -25.28 14.83
N TRP A 251 23.55 -24.36 15.65
CA TRP A 251 23.30 -22.98 15.23
C TRP A 251 24.61 -22.21 15.10
N THR A 252 25.44 -22.21 16.15
CA THR A 252 26.77 -21.57 16.09
C THR A 252 27.66 -22.27 15.06
N MET A 253 27.58 -23.59 14.93
CA MET A 253 28.32 -24.33 13.90
C MET A 253 27.92 -23.87 12.49
N GLY A 254 26.63 -23.63 12.24
CA GLY A 254 26.13 -23.12 10.97
C GLY A 254 26.59 -21.68 10.66
N ASP A 255 26.54 -20.80 11.65
CA ASP A 255 27.00 -19.41 11.49
C ASP A 255 28.51 -19.34 11.20
N ARG A 256 29.32 -20.12 11.93
CA ARG A 256 30.78 -20.18 11.68
C ARG A 256 31.09 -20.86 10.35
N ALA A 257 30.36 -21.91 9.95
CA ALA A 257 30.49 -22.54 8.63
C ALA A 257 30.12 -21.58 7.49
N LYS A 258 29.11 -20.72 7.68
CA LYS A 258 28.73 -19.70 6.71
C LYS A 258 29.83 -18.65 6.53
N ILE A 259 30.44 -18.19 7.63
CA ILE A 259 31.59 -17.27 7.56
C ILE A 259 32.79 -17.96 6.90
N LEU A 260 33.11 -19.19 7.32
CA LEU A 260 34.19 -20.00 6.73
C LEU A 260 33.95 -20.33 5.25
N SER A 261 32.70 -20.40 4.79
CA SER A 261 32.41 -20.61 3.36
C SER A 261 32.86 -19.45 2.48
N GLN A 262 33.01 -18.25 3.05
CA GLN A 262 33.59 -17.09 2.37
C GLN A 262 35.10 -17.27 2.19
N PHE A 263 35.76 -18.08 3.02
CA PHE A 263 37.18 -18.45 2.87
C PHE A 263 37.32 -19.71 2.03
N ASN A 264 38.04 -19.63 0.91
CA ASN A 264 38.36 -20.78 0.06
C ASN A 264 37.16 -21.73 -0.22
N LYS A 265 35.97 -21.17 -0.40
CA LYS A 265 34.68 -21.89 -0.62
C LYS A 265 34.33 -22.89 0.50
N GLY A 266 34.88 -22.73 1.70
CA GLY A 266 34.67 -23.61 2.84
C GLY A 266 35.41 -24.94 2.76
N SER A 267 36.37 -25.13 1.85
CA SER A 267 37.08 -26.41 1.72
C SER A 267 37.79 -26.85 3.00
N SER A 268 38.39 -25.91 3.75
CA SER A 268 39.10 -26.17 4.99
C SER A 268 38.18 -26.67 6.10
N VAL A 269 37.03 -26.03 6.30
CA VAL A 269 36.03 -26.45 7.29
C VAL A 269 35.38 -27.78 6.91
N MET A 270 35.13 -28.01 5.62
CA MET A 270 34.58 -29.29 5.15
C MET A 270 35.55 -30.45 5.40
N GLN A 271 36.83 -30.28 5.04
CA GLN A 271 37.85 -31.30 5.26
C GLN A 271 38.08 -31.58 6.75
N ARG A 272 38.18 -30.52 7.57
CA ARG A 272 38.36 -30.65 9.02
C ARG A 272 37.14 -31.27 9.71
N TYR A 273 35.94 -30.95 9.24
CA TYR A 273 34.71 -31.58 9.70
C TYR A 273 34.64 -33.06 9.37
N VAL A 274 35.00 -33.47 8.14
CA VAL A 274 35.02 -34.89 7.77
C VAL A 274 36.11 -35.65 8.54
N ALA A 275 37.31 -35.08 8.68
CA ALA A 275 38.43 -35.72 9.38
C ALA A 275 38.20 -35.89 10.89
N SER A 276 37.40 -35.02 11.51
CA SER A 276 37.10 -35.10 12.96
C SER A 276 36.01 -36.11 13.31
N ARG A 277 35.39 -36.78 12.32
CA ARG A 277 34.30 -37.72 12.60
C ARG A 277 34.83 -39.04 13.18
N PRO A 278 34.19 -39.56 14.24
CA PRO A 278 34.64 -40.77 14.94
C PRO A 278 34.67 -42.02 14.04
N MET A 279 33.85 -42.05 12.98
CA MET A 279 33.86 -43.10 11.95
C MET A 279 35.21 -43.26 11.25
N PHE A 280 36.09 -42.25 11.32
CA PHE A 280 37.40 -42.23 10.66
C PHE A 280 38.58 -42.18 11.63
N MET A 281 38.35 -41.85 12.90
CA MET A 281 39.39 -41.64 13.90
C MET A 281 39.62 -42.87 14.78
N ASP A 282 38.61 -43.73 14.94
CA ASP A 282 38.64 -44.75 15.98
C ASP A 282 39.08 -46.12 15.43
N VAL A 283 40.39 -46.38 15.52
CA VAL A 283 41.02 -47.68 15.23
C VAL A 283 40.39 -48.79 16.09
N GLU A 284 39.82 -48.46 17.26
CA GLU A 284 39.15 -49.43 18.13
C GLU A 284 37.74 -49.82 17.64
N VAL A 285 37.02 -48.94 16.95
CA VAL A 285 35.75 -49.27 16.29
C VAL A 285 36.03 -50.19 15.08
N MET A 286 37.08 -49.88 14.32
CA MET A 286 37.55 -50.72 13.20
C MET A 286 38.11 -52.08 13.68
N ASN A 287 38.71 -52.14 14.86
CA ASN A 287 39.17 -53.39 15.49
C ASN A 287 38.05 -54.23 16.13
N LYS A 288 36.95 -53.61 16.58
CA LYS A 288 35.76 -54.34 17.00
C LYS A 288 35.14 -55.05 15.80
N ASP A 289 35.02 -54.37 14.67
CA ASP A 289 34.44 -54.90 13.44
C ASP A 289 35.27 -56.02 12.81
N THR A 290 36.59 -55.90 12.77
CA THR A 290 37.46 -57.00 12.29
C THR A 290 37.33 -58.25 13.16
N ARG A 291 37.08 -58.11 14.47
CA ARG A 291 36.81 -59.25 15.37
C ARG A 291 35.46 -59.90 15.09
N THR A 292 34.44 -59.11 14.76
CA THR A 292 33.10 -59.58 14.35
C THR A 292 33.11 -60.24 12.96
N VAL A 293 33.94 -59.73 12.04
CA VAL A 293 34.09 -60.22 10.65
C VAL A 293 34.97 -61.48 10.58
N LEU A 294 36.04 -61.57 11.38
CA LEU A 294 36.97 -62.71 11.35
C LEU A 294 36.53 -63.90 12.20
N GLY A 295 35.54 -63.74 13.09
CA GLY A 295 34.92 -64.85 13.84
C GLY A 295 35.93 -65.86 14.39
N VAL A 296 36.91 -65.40 15.17
CA VAL A 296 37.99 -66.27 15.65
C VAL A 296 37.53 -67.03 16.90
N GLU A 297 36.66 -68.03 16.71
CA GLU A 297 36.59 -69.21 17.55
C GLU A 297 36.80 -70.44 16.64
N GLY A 298 37.97 -71.06 16.70
CA GLY A 298 38.15 -72.45 16.27
C GLY A 298 38.52 -72.74 14.81
N GLY A 299 38.99 -71.77 14.01
CA GLY A 299 39.77 -72.07 12.79
C GLY A 299 39.00 -72.55 11.56
N ILE A 300 37.69 -72.31 11.44
CA ILE A 300 36.93 -72.52 10.20
C ILE A 300 36.20 -71.23 9.82
N LEU A 301 36.66 -70.57 8.75
CA LEU A 301 36.00 -69.40 8.16
C LEU A 301 34.71 -69.82 7.46
N HIS A 302 33.57 -69.63 8.11
CA HIS A 302 32.26 -69.71 7.45
C HIS A 302 32.00 -68.41 6.69
N VAL A 303 31.91 -68.49 5.35
CA VAL A 303 31.66 -67.35 4.45
C VAL A 303 30.41 -66.54 4.88
N ASP A 304 29.41 -67.22 5.44
CA ASP A 304 28.18 -66.58 5.95
C ASP A 304 28.41 -65.66 7.16
N ASN A 305 29.42 -65.93 7.99
CA ASN A 305 29.75 -65.09 9.15
C ASN A 305 30.50 -63.83 8.71
N VAL A 306 31.37 -63.96 7.70
CA VAL A 306 32.06 -62.82 7.07
C VAL A 306 31.05 -61.91 6.37
N LEU A 307 30.11 -62.48 5.61
CA LEU A 307 29.01 -61.75 4.96
C LEU A 307 28.12 -61.02 5.97
N ARG A 308 27.80 -61.67 7.11
CA ARG A 308 26.99 -61.06 8.17
C ARG A 308 27.73 -59.94 8.89
N GLY A 309 29.02 -60.13 9.18
CA GLY A 309 29.88 -59.10 9.75
C GLY A 309 29.95 -57.88 8.82
N LEU A 310 30.30 -58.10 7.55
CA LEU A 310 30.37 -57.03 6.54
C LEU A 310 29.04 -56.30 6.35
N MET A 311 27.91 -57.02 6.38
CA MET A 311 26.58 -56.43 6.31
C MET A 311 26.24 -55.58 7.55
N SER A 312 26.73 -55.97 8.73
CA SER A 312 26.61 -55.18 9.96
C SER A 312 27.43 -53.90 9.86
N VAL A 313 28.69 -53.99 9.44
CA VAL A 313 29.58 -52.83 9.26
C VAL A 313 29.00 -51.86 8.23
N TYR A 314 28.53 -52.37 7.09
CA TYR A 314 27.90 -51.56 6.06
C TYR A 314 26.66 -50.84 6.57
N LYS A 315 25.82 -51.54 7.36
CA LYS A 315 24.62 -50.96 7.95
C LYS A 315 24.97 -49.87 8.97
N GLU A 316 25.95 -50.11 9.84
CA GLU A 316 26.40 -49.14 10.84
C GLU A 316 26.98 -47.88 10.19
N ILE A 317 27.83 -48.04 9.17
CA ILE A 317 28.36 -46.92 8.37
C ILE A 317 27.23 -46.18 7.66
N ALA A 318 26.27 -46.89 7.04
CA ALA A 318 25.14 -46.26 6.34
C ALA A 318 24.25 -45.44 7.27
N GLU A 319 23.91 -45.98 8.45
CA GLU A 319 23.13 -45.27 9.47
C GLU A 319 23.89 -44.03 10.00
N SER A 320 25.21 -44.17 10.19
CA SER A 320 26.11 -43.08 10.54
C SER A 320 26.13 -41.97 9.49
N VAL A 321 26.34 -42.32 8.22
CA VAL A 321 26.35 -41.36 7.10
C VAL A 321 24.99 -40.66 6.96
N GLN A 322 23.88 -41.37 7.20
CA GLN A 322 22.54 -40.79 7.16
C GLN A 322 22.28 -39.82 8.32
N ALA A 323 22.82 -40.10 9.52
CA ALA A 323 22.76 -39.19 10.64
C ALA A 323 23.57 -37.91 10.37
N GLU A 324 24.80 -38.06 9.85
CA GLU A 324 25.65 -36.92 9.48
C GLU A 324 25.08 -36.10 8.32
N ALA A 325 24.40 -36.72 7.36
CA ALA A 325 23.75 -36.02 6.26
C ALA A 325 22.73 -34.97 6.74
N LYS A 326 22.00 -35.28 7.83
CA LYS A 326 21.04 -34.33 8.45
C LYS A 326 21.77 -33.14 9.09
N THR A 327 22.86 -33.41 9.80
CA THR A 327 23.71 -32.40 10.44
C THR A 327 24.36 -31.49 9.38
N VAL A 328 24.92 -32.08 8.33
CA VAL A 328 25.57 -31.36 7.23
C VAL A 328 24.57 -30.46 6.49
N ALA A 329 23.36 -30.96 6.23
CA ALA A 329 22.31 -30.19 5.58
C ALA A 329 21.84 -28.97 6.40
N ALA A 330 21.91 -29.05 7.74
CA ALA A 330 21.53 -27.96 8.63
C ALA A 330 22.62 -26.89 8.80
N VAL A 331 23.90 -27.28 8.63
CA VAL A 331 25.05 -26.48 9.05
C VAL A 331 25.77 -25.84 7.87
N PHE A 332 25.89 -26.53 6.73
CA PHE A 332 26.72 -26.06 5.63
C PHE A 332 25.88 -25.38 4.53
N PRO A 333 26.35 -24.24 3.97
CA PRO A 333 25.71 -23.60 2.81
C PRO A 333 25.69 -24.46 1.54
N SER A 334 26.64 -25.41 1.42
CA SER A 334 26.77 -26.33 0.27
C SER A 334 26.85 -27.79 0.71
N PRO A 335 25.73 -28.42 1.12
CA PRO A 335 25.72 -29.78 1.65
C PRO A 335 26.24 -30.85 0.68
N ALA A 336 25.98 -30.68 -0.62
CA ALA A 336 26.37 -31.64 -1.65
C ALA A 336 27.90 -31.84 -1.74
N SER A 337 28.67 -30.77 -1.60
CA SER A 337 30.14 -30.83 -1.64
C SER A 337 30.71 -31.57 -0.43
N VAL A 338 30.13 -31.33 0.76
CA VAL A 338 30.55 -32.01 2.00
C VAL A 338 30.21 -33.49 1.94
N MET A 339 29.00 -33.83 1.46
CA MET A 339 28.58 -35.22 1.30
C MET A 339 29.43 -35.98 0.27
N SER A 340 29.84 -35.34 -0.81
CA SER A 340 30.76 -35.96 -1.78
C SER A 340 32.10 -36.34 -1.14
N ILE A 341 32.66 -35.47 -0.31
CA ILE A 341 33.92 -35.73 0.40
C ILE A 341 33.72 -36.86 1.42
N LEU A 342 32.61 -36.82 2.17
CA LEU A 342 32.29 -37.82 3.19
C LEU A 342 32.09 -39.22 2.57
N VAL A 343 31.36 -39.31 1.45
CA VAL A 343 31.17 -40.56 0.69
C VAL A 343 32.48 -41.06 0.09
N GLN A 344 33.31 -40.16 -0.43
CA GLN A 344 34.63 -40.53 -0.96
C GLN A 344 35.50 -41.11 0.15
N VAL A 345 35.64 -40.42 1.28
CA VAL A 345 36.48 -40.87 2.40
C VAL A 345 35.97 -42.20 2.98
N SER A 346 34.65 -42.35 3.17
CA SER A 346 34.06 -43.62 3.63
C SER A 346 34.25 -44.76 2.62
N SER A 347 34.13 -44.51 1.32
CA SER A 347 34.42 -45.52 0.28
C SER A 347 35.89 -45.94 0.29
N TYR A 348 36.82 -45.00 0.46
CA TYR A 348 38.25 -45.31 0.58
C TYR A 348 38.58 -46.15 1.82
N GLN A 349 37.91 -45.91 2.94
CA GLN A 349 38.10 -46.70 4.17
C GLN A 349 37.54 -48.11 4.00
N LEU A 350 36.37 -48.27 3.36
CA LEU A 350 35.78 -49.58 3.07
C LEU A 350 36.62 -50.44 2.12
N ILE A 351 37.41 -49.83 1.23
CA ILE A 351 38.28 -50.53 0.28
C ILE A 351 39.63 -50.93 0.92
N ASN A 352 40.09 -50.16 1.91
CA ASN A 352 41.40 -50.35 2.55
C ASN A 352 41.34 -51.03 3.93
N ALA A 353 40.14 -51.26 4.48
CA ALA A 353 39.90 -52.14 5.62
C ALA A 353 39.83 -53.61 5.16
#